data_AF-A0A644YG52-F1
#
_entry.id   AF-A0A644YG52-F1
#
_cell.length_a   1.000
_cell.length_b   1.000
_cell.length_c   1.000
_cell.angle_alpha   90.00
_cell.angle_beta   90.00
_cell.angle_gamma   90.00
#
_symmetry.space_group_name_H-M   'P 1'
#
loop_
_entity.id
_entity.type
_entity.pdbx_description
1 polymer ?
#
loop_
_entity_poly.entity_id
_entity_poly.type
_entity_poly.pdbx_seq_one_letter_code
_entity_poly.pdbx_strand_id
1 'polypeptide(L)'
;MLTENELTWIRDVLSDYDPFGEISHSYLYKLKLDDERNRNKGSIRRELDELQNQTTKYDPQEFWQLKNEQMSESRETGGISGIYIIHNCDRDLYYVGQSKNMVNRVFQHFMRNGGHPDLQEHYRMREKFTVSMIPLDNTPYSSLDDLEDCAIRAYNSLYPNGYNRIPGKMMVKPIFRNEAYQEVAYLLLNDIKEKEEFSSLTNDKKRMKYIRNLFAELNLPQNISIKLSLMNLIKDYQKDSRKKDK
;
A
#
# COMPACT_ATOMS: atom_id res chain seq x y z
N MET A 1 0.87 -2.51 -28.78
CA MET A 1 0.91 -1.38 -29.72
C MET A 1 -0.38 -0.61 -29.60
N LEU A 2 -0.27 0.65 -29.18
CA LEU A 2 -1.39 1.60 -29.11
C LEU A 2 -1.94 1.87 -30.51
N THR A 3 -3.26 1.99 -30.60
CA THR A 3 -4.00 2.39 -31.79
C THR A 3 -3.94 3.91 -32.01
N GLU A 4 -4.19 4.38 -33.23
CA GLU A 4 -4.21 5.84 -33.50
C GLU A 4 -5.31 6.57 -32.73
N ASN A 5 -6.44 5.90 -32.47
CA ASN A 5 -7.51 6.45 -31.63
C ASN A 5 -7.04 6.65 -30.19
N GLU A 6 -6.33 5.66 -29.62
CA GLU A 6 -5.74 5.79 -28.27
C GLU A 6 -4.68 6.89 -28.24
N LEU A 7 -3.81 6.97 -29.26
CA LEU A 7 -2.79 8.01 -29.34
C LEU A 7 -3.40 9.42 -29.43
N THR A 8 -4.46 9.59 -30.23
CA THR A 8 -5.19 10.86 -30.34
C THR A 8 -5.77 11.26 -28.99
N TRP A 9 -6.47 10.34 -28.32
CA TRP A 9 -7.03 10.59 -27.00
C TRP A 9 -5.95 10.92 -25.95
N ILE A 10 -4.82 10.20 -25.94
CA ILE A 10 -3.69 10.51 -25.05
C ILE A 10 -3.18 11.93 -25.30
N ARG A 11 -3.04 12.35 -26.56
CA ARG A 11 -2.59 13.71 -26.90
C ARG A 11 -3.55 14.75 -26.35
N ASP A 12 -4.86 14.56 -26.51
CA ASP A 12 -5.88 15.48 -26.01
C ASP A 12 -5.81 15.61 -24.48
N VAL A 13 -5.79 14.48 -23.76
CA VAL A 13 -5.69 14.46 -22.29
C VAL A 13 -4.45 15.18 -21.77
N LEU A 14 -3.32 15.04 -22.47
CA LEU A 14 -2.05 15.62 -22.05
C LEU A 14 -1.85 17.08 -22.47
N SER A 15 -2.70 17.61 -23.36
CA SER A 15 -2.60 18.97 -23.91
C SER A 15 -3.12 20.04 -22.94
N ASP A 16 -4.09 19.71 -22.08
CA ASP A 16 -4.71 20.64 -21.12
C ASP A 16 -3.87 20.85 -19.84
N TYR A 17 -2.57 21.06 -19.98
CA TYR A 17 -1.69 21.35 -18.84
C TYR A 17 -1.76 22.83 -18.44
N ASP A 18 -2.72 23.17 -17.58
CA ASP A 18 -2.74 24.43 -16.82
C ASP A 18 -2.12 24.24 -15.41
N PRO A 19 -0.93 24.79 -15.13
CA PRO A 19 -0.29 24.74 -13.82
C PRO A 19 -0.81 25.78 -12.81
N PHE A 20 -1.73 26.67 -13.19
CA PHE A 20 -2.17 27.83 -12.38
C PHE A 20 -3.68 27.86 -12.02
N GLY A 21 -4.45 26.83 -12.36
CA GLY A 21 -5.88 26.74 -12.03
C GLY A 21 -6.21 26.52 -10.54
N GLU A 22 -7.51 26.55 -10.22
CA GLU A 22 -8.11 26.28 -8.89
C GLU A 22 -7.68 24.92 -8.28
N ILE A 23 -8.17 24.61 -7.06
CA ILE A 23 -7.84 23.42 -6.23
C ILE A 23 -7.26 22.26 -7.05
N SER A 24 -6.03 21.86 -6.73
CA SER A 24 -5.29 20.86 -7.51
C SER A 24 -6.15 19.63 -7.81
N HIS A 25 -6.23 19.26 -9.09
CA HIS A 25 -6.98 18.08 -9.52
C HIS A 25 -6.49 16.81 -8.81
N SER A 26 -5.20 16.73 -8.49
CA SER A 26 -4.62 15.59 -7.75
C SER A 26 -5.18 15.49 -6.33
N TYR A 27 -5.53 16.63 -5.71
CA TYR A 27 -6.16 16.68 -4.41
C TYR A 27 -7.62 16.20 -4.49
N LEU A 28 -8.38 16.66 -5.49
CA LEU A 28 -9.75 16.18 -5.73
C LEU A 28 -9.77 14.66 -6.03
N TYR A 29 -8.82 14.19 -6.84
CA TYR A 29 -8.65 12.79 -7.14
C TYR A 29 -8.35 11.96 -5.87
N LYS A 30 -7.45 12.43 -5.02
CA LYS A 30 -7.19 11.80 -3.71
C LYS A 30 -8.47 11.75 -2.84
N LEU A 31 -9.22 12.85 -2.75
CA LEU A 31 -10.46 12.90 -1.98
C LEU A 31 -11.48 11.86 -2.46
N LYS A 32 -11.64 11.71 -3.78
CA LYS A 32 -12.52 10.68 -4.35
C LYS A 32 -12.11 9.27 -3.95
N LEU A 33 -10.81 8.95 -4.03
CA LEU A 33 -10.29 7.64 -3.63
C LEU A 33 -10.50 7.38 -2.14
N ASP A 34 -10.25 8.39 -1.30
CA ASP A 34 -10.46 8.29 0.15
C ASP A 34 -11.94 8.04 0.48
N ASP A 35 -12.85 8.71 -0.22
CA ASP A 35 -14.30 8.54 -0.09
C ASP A 35 -14.76 7.13 -0.53
N GLU A 36 -14.27 6.62 -1.66
CA GLU A 36 -14.57 5.26 -2.13
C GLU A 36 -14.11 4.20 -1.12
N ARG A 37 -12.87 4.32 -0.62
CA ARG A 37 -12.32 3.41 0.41
C ARG A 37 -13.16 3.46 1.68
N ASN A 38 -13.59 4.65 2.10
CA ASN A 38 -14.42 4.83 3.28
C ASN A 38 -15.84 4.28 3.09
N ARG A 39 -16.42 4.35 1.89
CA ARG A 39 -17.70 3.71 1.56
C ARG A 39 -17.62 2.18 1.63
N ASN A 40 -16.50 1.60 1.22
CA ASN A 40 -16.30 0.15 1.18
C ASN A 40 -15.81 -0.46 2.50
N LYS A 41 -15.46 0.36 3.51
CA LYS A 41 -14.83 -0.08 4.76
C LYS A 41 -15.60 -1.18 5.50
N GLY A 42 -16.94 -1.17 5.44
CA GLY A 42 -17.77 -2.18 6.08
C GLY A 42 -17.68 -3.56 5.42
N SER A 43 -17.57 -3.62 4.07
CA SER A 43 -17.35 -4.89 3.37
C SER A 43 -15.96 -5.44 3.69
N ILE A 44 -14.95 -4.58 3.60
CA ILE A 44 -13.57 -4.92 3.93
C ILE A 44 -13.47 -5.42 5.37
N ARG A 45 -14.18 -4.81 6.32
CA ARG A 45 -14.18 -5.26 7.72
C ARG A 45 -14.64 -6.71 7.84
N ARG A 46 -15.74 -7.08 7.18
CA ARG A 46 -16.27 -8.46 7.20
C ARG A 46 -15.26 -9.45 6.62
N GLU A 47 -14.68 -9.14 5.47
CA GLU A 47 -13.66 -10.00 4.82
C GLU A 47 -12.45 -10.21 5.74
N LEU A 48 -11.97 -9.14 6.39
CA LEU A 48 -10.84 -9.23 7.31
C LEU A 48 -11.20 -9.98 8.60
N ASP A 49 -12.42 -9.82 9.12
CA ASP A 49 -12.89 -10.57 10.29
C ASP A 49 -13.02 -12.08 9.97
N GLU A 50 -13.49 -12.44 8.77
CA GLU A 50 -13.55 -13.84 8.31
C GLU A 50 -12.16 -14.46 8.25
N LEU A 51 -11.19 -13.75 7.65
CA LEU A 51 -9.78 -14.17 7.67
C LEU A 51 -9.26 -14.27 9.10
N GLN A 52 -9.57 -13.29 9.96
CA GLN A 52 -9.15 -13.29 11.36
C GLN A 52 -9.67 -14.52 12.11
N ASN A 53 -10.93 -14.90 11.89
CA ASN A 53 -11.57 -16.05 12.54
C ASN A 53 -10.99 -17.39 12.09
N GLN A 54 -10.33 -17.43 10.93
CA GLN A 54 -9.59 -18.60 10.45
C GLN A 54 -8.14 -18.64 10.97
N THR A 55 -7.65 -17.55 11.57
CA THR A 55 -6.31 -17.45 12.15
C THR A 55 -6.33 -17.62 13.66
N THR A 56 -5.23 -18.18 14.20
CA THR A 56 -5.02 -18.20 15.64
C THR A 56 -4.90 -16.78 16.18
N LYS A 57 -5.71 -16.45 17.18
CA LYS A 57 -5.56 -15.21 17.97
C LYS A 57 -4.62 -15.49 19.11
N TYR A 58 -3.66 -14.60 19.32
CA TYR A 58 -2.68 -14.74 20.37
C TYR A 58 -2.83 -13.63 21.41
N ASP A 59 -2.54 -13.96 22.67
CA ASP A 59 -2.24 -12.96 23.69
C ASP A 59 -0.83 -12.37 23.47
N PRO A 60 -0.57 -11.09 23.83
CA PRO A 60 0.77 -10.51 23.73
C PRO A 60 1.88 -11.33 24.43
N GLN A 61 1.57 -12.08 25.49
CA GLN A 61 2.52 -12.96 26.18
C GLN A 61 2.87 -14.20 25.35
N GLU A 62 1.92 -14.75 24.59
CA GLU A 62 2.15 -15.91 23.72
C GLU A 62 3.11 -15.56 22.57
N PHE A 63 3.12 -14.30 22.12
CA PHE A 63 4.10 -13.81 21.15
C PHE A 63 5.56 -13.87 21.63
N TRP A 64 5.82 -13.86 22.94
CA TRP A 64 7.17 -14.09 23.48
C TRP A 64 7.64 -15.52 23.22
N GLN A 65 6.72 -16.49 23.34
CA GLN A 65 7.01 -17.91 23.10
C GLN A 65 7.24 -18.16 21.61
N LEU A 66 6.34 -17.65 20.75
CA LEU A 66 6.49 -17.75 19.29
C LEU A 66 7.81 -17.14 18.79
N LYS A 67 8.24 -16.01 19.38
CA LYS A 67 9.52 -15.39 19.04
C LYS A 67 10.70 -16.30 19.41
N ASN A 68 10.66 -16.91 20.59
CA ASN A 68 11.73 -17.81 21.04
C ASN A 68 11.80 -19.07 20.17
N GLU A 69 10.65 -19.64 19.81
CA GLU A 69 10.54 -20.77 18.88
C GLU A 69 11.13 -20.39 17.51
N GLN A 70 10.73 -19.24 16.95
CA GLN A 70 11.25 -18.72 15.69
C GLN A 70 12.78 -18.50 15.70
N MET A 71 13.35 -18.10 16.85
CA MET A 71 14.80 -17.94 17.00
C MET A 71 15.55 -19.26 17.18
N SER A 72 14.93 -20.26 17.81
CA SER A 72 15.54 -21.57 18.07
C SER A 72 15.61 -22.49 16.86
N GLU A 73 14.69 -22.36 15.90
CA GLU A 73 14.63 -23.28 14.76
C GLU A 73 15.70 -23.04 13.68
N SER A 74 16.52 -21.98 13.75
CA SER A 74 17.50 -21.63 12.68
C SER A 74 16.94 -21.69 11.25
N ARG A 75 15.60 -21.64 11.12
CA ARG A 75 14.96 -21.48 9.84
C ARG A 75 15.29 -20.05 9.43
N GLU A 76 15.85 -19.90 8.24
CA GLU A 76 15.66 -18.70 7.43
C GLU A 76 14.14 -18.51 7.28
N THR A 77 13.45 -18.09 8.33
CA THR A 77 12.02 -17.83 8.28
C THR A 77 11.92 -16.54 7.50
N GLY A 78 11.71 -16.67 6.18
CA GLY A 78 11.09 -15.62 5.39
C GLY A 78 9.90 -15.15 6.20
N GLY A 79 10.03 -13.97 6.80
CA GLY A 79 9.04 -13.49 7.76
C GLY A 79 7.66 -13.51 7.10
N ILE A 80 6.64 -13.91 7.85
CA ILE A 80 5.27 -13.87 7.32
C ILE A 80 4.95 -12.40 7.06
N SER A 81 4.80 -12.07 5.78
CA SER A 81 4.53 -10.72 5.30
C SER A 81 3.03 -10.50 5.27
N GLY A 82 2.54 -9.44 5.92
CA GLY A 82 1.11 -9.17 6.03
C GLY A 82 0.79 -8.02 6.96
N ILE A 83 -0.45 -7.98 7.43
CA ILE A 83 -0.90 -7.07 8.49
C ILE A 83 -1.11 -7.80 9.80
N TYR A 84 -0.80 -7.13 10.90
CA TYR A 84 -1.18 -7.54 12.24
C TYR A 84 -2.19 -6.55 12.81
N ILE A 85 -3.17 -7.09 13.52
CA ILE A 85 -4.24 -6.35 14.18
C ILE A 85 -4.11 -6.60 15.67
N ILE A 86 -3.91 -5.54 16.45
CA ILE A 86 -3.91 -5.57 17.90
C ILE A 86 -5.25 -4.99 18.36
N HIS A 87 -6.06 -5.79 19.05
CA HIS A 87 -7.35 -5.40 19.59
C HIS A 87 -7.26 -5.33 21.11
N ASN A 88 -7.52 -4.15 21.66
CA ASN A 88 -7.80 -3.98 23.08
C ASN A 88 -9.26 -4.38 23.31
N CYS A 89 -9.49 -5.53 23.94
CA CYS A 89 -10.81 -6.09 24.16
C CYS A 89 -11.63 -5.31 25.20
N ASP A 90 -10.97 -4.66 26.16
CA ASP A 90 -11.64 -3.95 27.24
C ASP A 90 -12.18 -2.59 26.78
N ARG A 91 -11.53 -1.98 25.78
CA ARG A 91 -11.88 -0.67 25.23
C ARG A 91 -12.50 -0.70 23.85
N ASP A 92 -12.50 -1.86 23.21
CA ASP A 92 -12.85 -2.06 21.80
C ASP A 92 -12.08 -1.12 20.85
N LEU A 93 -10.77 -0.97 21.10
CA LEU A 93 -9.87 -0.13 20.30
C LEU A 93 -8.89 -0.98 19.52
N TYR A 94 -8.59 -0.55 18.30
CA TYR A 94 -7.72 -1.29 17.39
C TYR A 94 -6.43 -0.53 17.06
N TYR A 95 -5.36 -1.30 16.83
CA TYR A 95 -4.17 -0.88 16.12
C TYR A 95 -3.95 -1.84 14.95
N VAL A 96 -3.69 -1.29 13.77
CA VAL A 96 -3.34 -2.07 12.58
C VAL A 96 -1.95 -1.68 12.13
N GLY A 97 -1.11 -2.65 11.81
CA GLY A 97 0.17 -2.36 11.17
C GLY A 97 0.58 -3.43 10.18
N GLN A 98 1.47 -3.09 9.26
CA GLN A 98 2.09 -4.05 8.34
C GLN A 98 3.54 -4.37 8.68
N SER A 99 4.00 -5.55 8.25
CA SER A 99 5.41 -5.93 8.33
C SER A 99 5.71 -7.08 7.38
N LYS A 100 6.97 -7.15 6.90
CA LYS A 100 7.53 -8.36 6.28
C LYS A 100 7.90 -9.44 7.31
N ASN A 101 7.89 -9.10 8.59
CA ASN A 101 8.05 -10.02 9.71
C ASN A 101 7.09 -9.56 10.81
N MET A 102 5.85 -10.05 10.76
CA MET A 102 4.79 -9.63 11.68
C MET A 102 5.11 -9.96 13.13
N VAL A 103 5.63 -11.16 13.41
CA VAL A 103 5.96 -11.62 14.79
C VAL A 103 6.90 -10.64 15.50
N ASN A 104 8.03 -10.28 14.88
CA ASN A 104 8.97 -9.34 15.47
C ASN A 104 8.35 -7.94 15.62
N ARG A 105 7.50 -7.52 14.68
CA ARG A 105 6.88 -6.19 14.73
C ARG A 105 5.82 -6.07 15.82
N VAL A 106 4.99 -7.10 15.99
CA VAL A 106 4.01 -7.21 17.10
C VAL A 106 4.76 -7.14 18.43
N PHE A 107 5.80 -7.96 18.59
CA PHE A 107 6.61 -7.99 19.81
C PHE A 107 7.14 -6.61 20.21
N GLN A 108 7.62 -5.82 19.23
CA GLN A 108 8.13 -4.48 19.48
C GLN A 108 7.08 -3.53 20.07
N HIS A 109 5.79 -3.67 19.76
CA HIS A 109 4.74 -2.79 20.31
C HIS A 109 4.57 -2.96 21.82
N PHE A 110 4.79 -4.18 22.32
CA PHE A 110 4.67 -4.52 23.74
C PHE A 110 5.99 -4.40 24.50
N MET A 111 7.10 -4.11 23.82
CA MET A 111 8.35 -3.74 24.47
C MET A 111 8.33 -2.30 24.96
N ARG A 112 9.09 -2.03 26.03
CA ARG A 112 9.31 -0.69 26.58
C ARG A 112 9.82 0.25 25.47
N ASN A 113 9.04 1.29 25.16
CA ASN A 113 9.31 2.35 24.16
C ASN A 113 9.04 2.02 22.67
N GLY A 114 8.42 0.89 22.31
CA GLY A 114 8.29 0.49 20.90
C GLY A 114 6.93 0.72 20.22
N GLY A 115 5.87 1.02 20.97
CA GLY A 115 4.49 1.19 20.46
C GLY A 115 3.84 2.55 20.76
N HIS A 116 2.57 2.74 20.35
CA HIS A 116 1.79 3.93 20.70
C HIS A 116 1.73 4.13 22.22
N PRO A 117 1.90 5.36 22.77
CA PRO A 117 1.90 5.60 24.21
C PRO A 117 0.66 5.02 24.91
N ASP A 118 -0.54 5.31 24.40
CA ASP A 118 -1.80 4.83 24.98
C ASP A 118 -1.93 3.30 24.92
N LEU A 119 -1.50 2.67 23.81
CA LEU A 119 -1.50 1.21 23.69
C LEU A 119 -0.58 0.59 24.75
N GLN A 120 0.62 1.14 24.92
CA GLN A 120 1.56 0.68 25.95
C GLN A 120 1.03 0.93 27.36
N GLU A 121 0.38 2.06 27.60
CA GLU A 121 -0.21 2.40 28.90
C GLU A 121 -1.32 1.41 29.26
N HIS A 122 -2.28 1.21 28.37
CA HIS A 122 -3.35 0.23 28.53
C HIS A 122 -2.81 -1.20 28.74
N TYR A 123 -1.77 -1.59 28.01
CA TYR A 123 -1.10 -2.87 28.22
C TYR A 123 -0.43 -2.97 29.61
N ARG A 124 0.23 -1.91 30.10
CA ARG A 124 0.79 -1.87 31.46
C ARG A 124 -0.28 -1.91 32.55
N MET A 125 -1.48 -1.39 32.26
CA MET A 125 -2.66 -1.50 33.14
C MET A 125 -3.27 -2.90 33.15
N ARG A 126 -2.68 -3.87 32.43
CA ARG A 126 -3.16 -5.26 32.31
C ARG A 126 -4.54 -5.38 31.66
N GLU A 127 -4.91 -4.42 30.82
CA GLU A 127 -6.07 -4.57 29.96
C GLU A 127 -5.86 -5.74 29.00
N LYS A 128 -6.96 -6.38 28.60
CA LYS A 128 -6.93 -7.56 27.75
C LYS A 128 -6.69 -7.17 26.30
N PHE A 129 -5.68 -7.78 25.68
CA PHE A 129 -5.40 -7.63 24.25
C PHE A 129 -5.48 -8.96 23.54
N THR A 130 -5.89 -8.92 22.27
CA THR A 130 -5.70 -10.02 21.32
C THR A 130 -4.96 -9.51 20.11
N VAL A 131 -4.18 -10.39 19.49
CA VAL A 131 -3.44 -10.08 18.29
C VAL A 131 -3.72 -11.14 17.23
N SER A 132 -3.96 -10.68 16.01
CA SER A 132 -4.14 -11.54 14.84
C SER A 132 -3.21 -11.11 13.72
N MET A 133 -2.78 -12.07 12.90
CA MET A 133 -1.88 -11.85 11.78
C MET A 133 -2.53 -12.38 10.51
N ILE A 134 -2.67 -11.51 9.51
CA ILE A 134 -3.26 -11.84 8.21
C ILE A 134 -2.14 -11.73 7.16
N PRO A 135 -1.65 -12.87 6.61
CA PRO A 135 -0.67 -12.86 5.53
C PRO A 135 -1.20 -12.15 4.30
N LEU A 136 -0.35 -11.39 3.60
CA LEU A 136 -0.72 -10.68 2.37
C LEU A 136 -1.27 -11.62 1.30
N ASP A 137 -0.66 -12.80 1.16
CA ASP A 137 -1.00 -13.82 0.15
C ASP A 137 -2.40 -14.43 0.35
N ASN A 138 -3.00 -14.24 1.53
CA ASN A 138 -4.37 -14.65 1.82
C ASN A 138 -5.40 -13.55 1.49
N THR A 139 -4.97 -12.47 0.84
CA THR A 139 -5.82 -11.31 0.55
C THR A 139 -5.77 -10.96 -0.93
N PRO A 140 -6.78 -10.26 -1.48
CA PRO A 140 -6.75 -9.81 -2.87
C PRO A 140 -5.79 -8.63 -3.12
N TYR A 141 -5.11 -8.13 -2.08
CA TYR A 141 -4.25 -6.96 -2.19
C TYR A 141 -2.86 -7.32 -2.72
N SER A 142 -2.34 -6.51 -3.64
CA SER A 142 -0.99 -6.69 -4.19
C SER A 142 0.12 -6.07 -3.34
N SER A 143 -0.23 -5.23 -2.36
CA SER A 143 0.73 -4.51 -1.53
C SER A 143 0.31 -4.43 -0.07
N LEU A 144 1.31 -4.44 0.82
CA LEU A 144 1.12 -4.26 2.26
C LEU A 144 0.54 -2.88 2.59
N ASP A 145 0.91 -1.85 1.83
CA ASP A 145 0.46 -0.48 2.08
C ASP A 145 -1.03 -0.31 1.76
N ASP A 146 -1.52 -0.93 0.68
CA ASP A 146 -2.97 -0.94 0.37
C ASP A 146 -3.76 -1.74 1.39
N LEU A 147 -3.28 -2.94 1.75
CA LEU A 147 -3.93 -3.78 2.75
C LEU A 147 -3.98 -3.06 4.11
N GLU A 148 -2.88 -2.42 4.55
CA GLU A 148 -2.82 -1.65 5.80
C GLU A 148 -3.78 -0.46 5.79
N ASP A 149 -3.82 0.36 4.72
CA ASP A 149 -4.71 1.52 4.66
C ASP A 149 -6.19 1.11 4.69
N CYS A 150 -6.56 0.10 3.90
CA CYS A 150 -7.92 -0.44 3.89
C CYS A 150 -8.30 -1.01 5.26
N ALA A 151 -7.39 -1.76 5.92
CA ALA A 151 -7.62 -2.31 7.25
C ALA A 151 -7.73 -1.22 8.32
N ILE A 152 -6.88 -0.18 8.32
CA ILE A 152 -6.99 0.94 9.26
C ILE A 152 -8.37 1.60 9.18
N ARG A 153 -8.90 1.80 7.97
CA ARG A 153 -10.25 2.37 7.76
C ARG A 153 -11.35 1.41 8.19
N ALA A 154 -11.23 0.13 7.83
CA ALA A 154 -12.20 -0.92 8.17
C ALA A 154 -12.33 -1.11 9.68
N TYR A 155 -11.22 -1.07 10.41
CA TYR A 155 -11.17 -1.19 11.87
C TYR A 155 -11.38 0.15 12.60
N ASN A 156 -11.58 1.26 11.88
CA ASN A 156 -11.68 2.61 12.45
C ASN A 156 -10.53 2.92 13.43
N SER A 157 -9.32 2.44 13.12
CA SER A 157 -8.23 2.38 14.10
C SER A 157 -7.46 3.69 14.25
N LEU A 158 -7.87 4.76 13.56
CA LEU A 158 -7.23 6.07 13.66
C LEU A 158 -7.60 6.77 14.97
N TYR A 159 -6.60 7.40 15.60
CA TYR A 159 -6.80 8.28 16.74
C TYR A 159 -7.82 9.39 16.39
N PRO A 160 -8.80 9.68 17.26
CA PRO A 160 -8.97 9.18 18.64
C PRO A 160 -9.78 7.87 18.78
N ASN A 161 -10.28 7.28 17.69
CA ASN A 161 -11.11 6.08 17.72
C ASN A 161 -10.32 4.75 17.75
N GLY A 162 -8.99 4.84 17.73
CA GLY A 162 -8.06 3.73 17.85
C GLY A 162 -6.63 4.24 18.08
N TYR A 163 -5.64 3.37 17.89
CA TYR A 163 -4.24 3.65 18.24
C TYR A 163 -3.35 4.09 17.05
N ASN A 164 -3.83 4.00 15.80
CA ASN A 164 -3.08 4.47 14.64
C ASN A 164 -3.06 6.01 14.58
N ARG A 165 -1.89 6.62 14.39
CA ARG A 165 -1.78 8.08 14.28
C ARG A 165 -2.03 8.62 12.88
N ILE A 166 -1.74 7.81 11.89
CA ILE A 166 -1.89 8.15 10.47
C ILE A 166 -2.55 6.98 9.76
N PRO A 167 -3.36 7.25 8.71
CA PRO A 167 -3.65 6.21 7.72
C PRO A 167 -2.32 5.71 7.15
N GLY A 168 -2.27 4.47 6.65
CA GLY A 168 -1.04 3.80 6.22
C GLY A 168 -0.21 4.62 5.22
N LYS A 169 0.92 4.09 4.73
CA LYS A 169 1.77 4.83 3.78
C LYS A 169 1.09 5.00 2.41
N MET A 170 0.16 5.94 2.28
CA MET A 170 -0.51 6.31 1.03
C MET A 170 0.45 6.83 -0.05
N MET A 171 1.68 7.21 0.31
CA MET A 171 2.65 7.82 -0.62
C MET A 171 3.37 6.83 -1.55
N VAL A 172 3.00 5.55 -1.56
CA VAL A 172 3.68 4.58 -2.42
C VAL A 172 3.09 4.55 -3.83
N LYS A 173 1.79 4.84 -4.00
CA LYS A 173 1.17 4.91 -5.34
C LYS A 173 1.31 6.31 -5.96
N PRO A 174 1.53 6.42 -7.28
CA PRO A 174 1.51 7.71 -7.96
C PRO A 174 0.15 8.38 -7.77
N ILE A 175 0.12 9.58 -7.19
CA ILE A 175 -1.08 10.41 -7.22
C ILE A 175 -1.14 11.05 -8.60
N PHE A 176 -2.10 10.63 -9.41
CA PHE A 176 -2.33 11.20 -10.72
C PHE A 176 -3.05 12.54 -10.61
N ARG A 177 -2.93 13.36 -11.65
CA ARG A 177 -3.68 14.62 -11.73
C ARG A 177 -5.18 14.35 -11.68
N ASN A 178 -5.66 13.36 -12.42
CA ASN A 178 -7.04 12.92 -12.47
C ASN A 178 -7.10 11.48 -13.01
N GLU A 179 -8.30 10.94 -13.14
CA GLU A 179 -8.57 9.59 -13.68
C GLU A 179 -8.03 9.43 -15.12
N ALA A 180 -8.20 10.43 -15.98
CA ALA A 180 -7.67 10.37 -17.36
C ALA A 180 -6.14 10.25 -17.41
N TYR A 181 -5.41 10.98 -16.55
CA TYR A 181 -3.95 10.86 -16.44
C TYR A 181 -3.52 9.47 -15.96
N GLN A 182 -4.30 8.86 -15.07
CA GLN A 182 -4.05 7.50 -14.62
C GLN A 182 -4.23 6.50 -15.76
N GLU A 183 -5.34 6.60 -16.50
CA GLU A 183 -5.62 5.76 -17.67
C GLU A 183 -4.53 5.87 -18.73
N VAL A 184 -4.11 7.10 -19.08
CA VAL A 184 -2.98 7.35 -19.98
C VAL A 184 -1.72 6.61 -19.50
N ALA A 185 -1.39 6.72 -18.21
CA ALA A 185 -0.20 6.06 -17.67
C ALA A 185 -0.29 4.53 -17.76
N TYR A 186 -1.47 3.95 -17.54
CA TYR A 186 -1.67 2.50 -17.66
C TYR A 186 -1.62 2.01 -19.11
N LEU A 187 -2.21 2.75 -20.06
CA LEU A 187 -2.08 2.43 -21.48
C LEU A 187 -0.62 2.43 -21.92
N LEU A 188 0.12 3.48 -21.54
CA LEU A 188 1.55 3.57 -21.84
C LEU A 188 2.34 2.43 -21.19
N LEU A 189 2.08 2.11 -19.91
CA LEU A 189 2.72 0.97 -19.26
C LEU A 189 2.42 -0.35 -19.99
N ASN A 190 1.16 -0.59 -20.35
CA ASN A 190 0.75 -1.82 -21.03
C ASN A 190 1.39 -1.96 -22.41
N ASP A 191 1.64 -0.86 -23.11
CA ASP A 191 2.35 -0.90 -24.40
C ASP A 191 3.83 -1.27 -24.24
N ILE A 192 4.48 -0.87 -23.14
CA ILE A 192 5.93 -1.01 -22.99
C ILE A 192 6.36 -2.21 -22.14
N LYS A 193 5.50 -2.73 -21.25
CA LYS A 193 5.89 -3.71 -20.22
C LYS A 193 6.44 -5.03 -20.76
N GLU A 194 6.03 -5.42 -21.97
CA GLU A 194 6.47 -6.65 -22.65
C GLU A 194 7.67 -6.44 -23.59
N LYS A 195 8.17 -5.20 -23.73
CA LYS A 195 9.32 -4.89 -24.59
C LYS A 195 10.62 -5.29 -23.89
N GLU A 196 11.61 -5.80 -24.64
CA GLU A 196 12.88 -6.29 -24.08
C GLU A 196 13.59 -5.22 -23.23
N GLU A 197 13.58 -3.97 -23.70
CA GLU A 197 14.25 -2.86 -23.02
C GLU A 197 13.63 -2.53 -21.66
N PHE A 198 12.38 -2.90 -21.43
CA PHE A 198 11.65 -2.60 -20.20
C PHE A 198 12.35 -3.21 -18.98
N SER A 199 12.84 -4.45 -19.10
CA SER A 199 13.57 -5.15 -18.04
C SER A 199 14.87 -4.43 -17.61
N SER A 200 15.48 -3.70 -18.56
CA SER A 200 16.77 -3.01 -18.37
C SER A 200 16.67 -1.69 -17.59
N LEU A 201 15.45 -1.19 -17.36
CA LEU A 201 15.16 0.09 -16.70
C LEU A 201 15.34 0.00 -15.18
N THR A 202 16.58 -0.17 -14.73
CA THR A 202 16.88 -0.49 -13.32
C THR A 202 16.87 0.69 -12.35
N ASN A 203 16.99 1.93 -12.85
CA ASN A 203 17.04 3.14 -12.03
C ASN A 203 16.25 4.30 -12.66
N ASP A 204 15.99 5.32 -11.87
CA ASP A 204 15.11 6.44 -12.23
C ASP A 204 15.67 7.25 -13.41
N LYS A 205 17.00 7.37 -13.53
CA LYS A 205 17.65 8.01 -14.69
C LYS A 205 17.38 7.26 -15.99
N LYS A 206 17.50 5.93 -15.98
CA LYS A 206 17.18 5.07 -17.13
C LYS A 206 15.70 5.15 -17.50
N ARG A 207 14.80 5.03 -16.50
CA ARG A 207 13.34 5.15 -16.71
C ARG A 207 12.97 6.49 -17.33
N MET A 208 13.47 7.59 -16.79
CA MET A 208 13.17 8.93 -17.34
C MET A 208 13.74 9.13 -18.74
N LYS A 209 14.93 8.58 -19.05
CA LYS A 209 15.47 8.64 -20.42
C LYS A 209 14.56 7.88 -21.39
N TYR A 210 14.17 6.65 -21.04
CA TYR A 210 13.26 5.85 -21.84
C TYR A 210 11.92 6.55 -22.07
N ILE A 211 11.29 7.06 -21.00
CA ILE A 211 10.02 7.78 -21.09
C ILE A 211 10.11 9.01 -22.00
N ARG A 212 11.21 9.77 -21.94
CA ARG A 212 11.40 10.93 -22.85
C ARG A 212 11.44 10.49 -24.31
N ASN A 213 12.15 9.41 -24.62
CA ASN A 213 12.23 8.86 -25.97
C ASN A 213 10.87 8.35 -26.43
N LEU A 214 10.17 7.58 -25.59
CA LEU A 214 8.81 7.08 -25.87
C LEU A 214 7.85 8.22 -26.21
N PHE A 215 7.88 9.31 -25.44
CA PHE A 215 7.02 10.46 -25.70
C PHE A 215 7.36 11.15 -27.03
N ALA A 216 8.65 11.19 -27.41
CA ALA A 216 9.05 11.72 -28.70
C ALA A 216 8.62 10.80 -29.86
N GLU A 217 8.84 9.49 -29.72
CA GLU A 217 8.45 8.47 -30.72
C GLU A 217 6.94 8.47 -30.99
N LEU A 218 6.13 8.63 -29.94
CA LEU A 218 4.67 8.65 -30.03
C LEU A 218 4.07 10.03 -30.35
N ASN A 219 4.92 11.07 -30.53
CA ASN A 219 4.51 12.46 -30.71
C ASN A 219 3.53 12.94 -29.62
N LEU A 220 3.88 12.71 -28.35
CA LEU A 220 3.08 13.11 -27.19
C LEU A 220 3.54 14.46 -26.61
N PRO A 221 2.60 15.26 -26.04
CA PRO A 221 2.94 16.49 -25.34
C PRO A 221 3.97 16.28 -24.22
N GLN A 222 4.94 17.20 -24.09
CA GLN A 222 6.03 17.09 -23.12
C GLN A 222 5.60 17.46 -21.70
N ASN A 223 4.65 16.71 -21.15
CA ASN A 223 4.04 16.94 -19.85
C ASN A 223 4.87 16.29 -18.72
N ILE A 224 5.39 17.09 -17.79
CA ILE A 224 6.30 16.59 -16.74
C ILE A 224 5.57 15.75 -15.69
N SER A 225 4.32 16.09 -15.36
CA SER A 225 3.52 15.41 -14.34
C SER A 225 3.29 13.95 -14.73
N ILE A 226 2.82 13.69 -15.96
CA ILE A 226 2.58 12.32 -16.43
C ILE A 226 3.89 11.51 -16.52
N LYS A 227 5.01 12.13 -16.90
CA LYS A 227 6.30 11.43 -16.98
C LYS A 227 6.79 10.96 -15.61
N LEU A 228 6.65 11.79 -14.59
CA LEU A 228 7.00 11.43 -13.22
C LEU A 228 6.08 10.32 -12.69
N SER A 229 4.77 10.42 -12.93
CA SER A 229 3.82 9.38 -12.53
C SER A 229 4.06 8.05 -13.25
N LEU A 230 4.34 8.07 -14.56
CA LEU A 230 4.68 6.89 -15.34
C LEU A 230 6.01 6.26 -14.88
N MET A 231 7.02 7.08 -14.54
CA MET A 231 8.28 6.57 -13.99
C MET A 231 8.05 5.77 -12.69
N ASN A 232 7.26 6.33 -11.78
CA ASN A 232 6.92 5.65 -10.53
C ASN A 232 6.10 4.37 -10.80
N LEU A 233 5.13 4.44 -11.71
CA LEU A 233 4.33 3.28 -12.11
C LEU A 233 5.18 2.13 -12.69
N ILE A 234 6.16 2.43 -13.54
CA ILE A 234 7.12 1.45 -14.07
C ILE A 234 7.92 0.80 -12.93
N LYS A 235 8.41 1.62 -11.99
CA LYS A 235 9.20 1.17 -10.84
C LYS A 235 8.40 0.22 -9.95
N ASP A 236 7.14 0.54 -9.70
CA ASP A 236 6.24 -0.30 -8.90
C ASP A 236 5.92 -1.61 -9.62
N TYR A 237 5.59 -1.56 -10.91
CA TYR A 237 5.35 -2.76 -11.71
C TYR A 237 6.54 -3.72 -11.68
N GLN A 238 7.76 -3.23 -11.95
CA GLN A 238 8.97 -4.05 -11.93
C GLN A 238 9.27 -4.64 -10.53
N LYS A 239 8.94 -3.91 -9.47
CA LYS A 239 9.11 -4.38 -8.09
C LYS A 239 8.16 -5.53 -7.79
N ASP A 240 6.93 -5.48 -8.29
CA ASP A 240 5.93 -6.51 -8.06
C ASP A 240 6.15 -7.75 -8.94
N SER A 241 6.58 -7.60 -10.20
CA SER A 241 6.97 -8.74 -11.04
C SER A 241 8.10 -9.57 -10.40
N ARG A 242 9.14 -8.90 -9.87
CA ARG A 242 10.26 -9.58 -9.19
C ARG A 242 9.89 -10.33 -7.91
N LYS A 243 8.73 -10.04 -7.31
CA LYS A 243 8.23 -10.80 -6.16
C LYS A 243 7.50 -12.07 -6.59
N LYS A 244 6.95 -12.11 -7.82
CA LYS A 244 6.23 -13.27 -8.36
C LYS A 244 7.16 -14.35 -8.92
N ASP A 245 8.37 -13.96 -9.34
CA ASP A 245 9.40 -14.86 -9.86
C ASP A 245 10.29 -15.50 -8.77
N LYS A 246 9.93 -15.32 -7.49
CA LYS A 246 10.63 -15.88 -6.32
C LYS A 246 9.71 -16.79 -5.54
#